data_AF-K5VY73-F1
#
_entry.id   AF-K5VY73-F1
#
_cell.length_a   1.000
_cell.length_b   1.000
_cell.length_c   1.000
_cell.angle_alpha   90.00
_cell.angle_beta   90.00
_cell.angle_gamma   90.00
#
_symmetry.space_group_name_H-M   'P 1'
#
loop_
_entity.id
_entity.type
_entity.pdbx_description
1 polymer ?
#
loop_
_entity_poly.entity_id
_entity_poly.type
_entity_poly.pdbx_seq_one_letter_code
_entity_poly.pdbx_strand_id
1 'polypeptide(L)'
;MSSQQQQPIVTFFTEAVLFDMDGTLTDSIAAVEAAWGKVAMDIGQDPAYVIAATHGKRAVDNLAQFKPHIKAHEMDDEVTAFEESILFFADAYNKFGPGSQPGSPSPTIDSGATTPSLTPSSSAPSSRAPSRAPSFRPPDHVCRERA
;
A
#
# COMPACT_ATOMS: atom_id res chain seq x y z
N MET A 1 -19.59 -15.00 36.13
CA MET A 1 -20.55 -14.18 35.38
C MET A 1 -19.90 -12.82 35.17
N SER A 2 -19.12 -12.67 34.11
CA SER A 2 -18.45 -11.38 33.82
C SER A 2 -19.41 -10.48 33.06
N SER A 3 -19.87 -9.43 33.73
CA SER A 3 -20.71 -8.39 33.18
C SER A 3 -19.92 -7.60 32.13
N GLN A 4 -20.27 -7.76 30.86
CA GLN A 4 -19.79 -6.90 29.79
C GLN A 4 -20.35 -5.49 30.05
N GLN A 5 -19.51 -4.55 30.51
CA GLN A 5 -19.88 -3.15 30.62
C GLN A 5 -20.00 -2.58 29.20
N GLN A 6 -21.22 -2.30 28.77
CA GLN A 6 -21.49 -1.61 27.52
C GLN A 6 -20.88 -0.19 27.60
N GLN A 7 -19.84 0.08 26.83
CA GLN A 7 -19.25 1.41 26.75
C GLN A 7 -20.28 2.39 26.15
N PRO A 8 -20.42 3.62 26.70
CA PRO A 8 -21.37 4.59 26.18
C PRO A 8 -20.97 5.03 24.77
N ILE A 9 -21.95 5.12 23.87
CA ILE A 9 -21.74 5.66 22.52
C ILE A 9 -21.48 7.16 22.64
N VAL A 10 -20.36 7.63 22.09
CA VAL A 10 -19.97 9.05 22.09
C VAL A 10 -19.97 9.55 20.65
N THR A 11 -20.58 10.72 20.42
CA THR A 11 -20.65 11.37 19.11
C THR A 11 -19.75 12.60 19.07
N PHE A 12 -18.97 12.75 17.99
CA PHE A 12 -18.10 13.91 17.74
C PHE A 12 -18.36 14.49 16.34
N PHE A 13 -18.19 15.80 16.18
CA PHE A 13 -18.30 16.49 14.90
C PHE A 13 -16.91 16.99 14.48
N THR A 14 -16.52 16.69 13.24
CA THR A 14 -15.24 17.10 12.63
C THR A 14 -15.47 17.43 11.17
N GLU A 15 -14.60 18.26 10.59
CA GLU A 15 -14.63 18.61 9.17
C GLU A 15 -14.06 17.48 8.29
N ALA A 16 -13.14 16.68 8.83
CA ALA A 16 -12.53 15.55 8.12
C ALA A 16 -12.07 14.45 9.09
N VAL A 17 -11.92 13.24 8.55
CA VAL A 17 -11.33 12.07 9.22
C VAL A 17 -10.29 11.48 8.29
N LEU A 18 -9.11 11.14 8.83
CA LEU A 18 -8.06 10.43 8.12
C LEU A 18 -7.91 9.03 8.71
N PHE A 19 -7.93 8.02 7.85
CA PHE A 19 -7.70 6.62 8.21
C PHE A 19 -6.35 6.18 7.68
N ASP A 20 -5.58 5.49 8.52
CA ASP A 20 -4.44 4.70 8.08
C ASP A 20 -4.93 3.38 7.43
N MET A 21 -4.04 2.61 6.79
CA MET A 21 -4.40 1.34 6.16
C MET A 21 -4.16 0.15 7.10
N ASP A 22 -2.90 -0.13 7.44
CA ASP A 22 -2.49 -1.30 8.20
C ASP A 22 -2.94 -1.20 9.66
N GLY A 23 -3.70 -2.19 10.14
CA GLY A 23 -4.22 -2.19 11.51
C GLY A 23 -5.37 -1.22 11.78
N THR A 24 -5.76 -0.40 10.79
CA THR A 24 -6.89 0.52 10.89
C THR A 24 -8.05 0.08 10.00
N LEU A 25 -7.79 -0.10 8.70
CA LEU A 25 -8.79 -0.58 7.74
C LEU A 25 -8.62 -2.06 7.43
N THR A 26 -7.39 -2.57 7.51
CA THR A 26 -7.04 -3.97 7.17
C THR A 26 -6.33 -4.65 8.35
N ASP A 27 -6.66 -5.91 8.63
CA ASP A 27 -5.98 -6.74 9.64
C ASP A 27 -4.69 -7.37 9.07
N SER A 28 -3.79 -6.52 8.57
CA SER A 28 -2.52 -6.90 7.94
C SER A 28 -1.34 -6.94 8.92
N ILE A 29 -1.54 -6.54 10.19
CA ILE A 29 -0.47 -6.42 11.19
C ILE A 29 0.30 -7.74 11.31
N ALA A 30 -0.39 -8.87 11.50
CA ALA A 30 0.27 -10.15 11.73
C ALA A 30 1.16 -10.60 10.56
N ALA A 31 0.74 -10.34 9.32
CA ALA A 31 1.51 -10.69 8.13
C ALA A 31 2.76 -9.81 7.97
N VAL A 32 2.61 -8.51 8.23
CA VAL A 32 3.72 -7.54 8.17
C VAL A 32 4.73 -7.83 9.28
N GLU A 33 4.28 -8.12 10.51
CA GLU A 33 5.15 -8.49 11.62
C GLU A 33 5.89 -9.80 11.36
N ALA A 34 5.24 -10.80 10.75
CA ALA A 34 5.89 -12.06 10.37
C ALA A 34 6.97 -11.85 9.29
N ALA A 35 6.71 -11.00 8.30
CA ALA A 35 7.69 -10.63 7.27
C ALA A 35 8.92 -9.93 7.88
N TRP A 36 8.70 -8.96 8.77
CA TRP A 36 9.80 -8.30 9.49
C TRP A 36 10.53 -9.25 10.44
N GLY A 37 9.83 -10.18 11.07
CA GLY A 37 10.43 -11.22 11.90
C GLY A 37 11.39 -12.11 11.09
N LYS A 38 11.02 -12.47 9.86
CA LYS A 38 11.93 -13.16 8.93
C LYS A 38 13.17 -12.32 8.63
N VAL A 39 13.00 -11.04 8.26
CA VAL A 39 14.12 -10.14 7.97
C VAL A 39 15.05 -10.00 9.18
N ALA A 40 14.50 -9.90 10.39
CA ALA A 40 15.27 -9.83 11.63
C ALA A 40 16.13 -11.08 11.84
N MET A 41 15.58 -12.27 11.58
CA MET A 41 16.33 -13.52 11.63
C MET A 41 17.46 -13.56 10.59
N ASP A 42 17.19 -13.10 9.36
CA ASP A 42 18.17 -13.08 8.27
C ASP A 42 19.38 -12.18 8.59
N ILE A 43 19.16 -11.08 9.29
CA ILE A 43 20.23 -10.14 9.72
C ILE A 43 20.76 -10.43 11.13
N GLY A 44 20.26 -11.47 11.81
CA GLY A 44 20.67 -11.84 13.17
C GLY A 44 20.30 -10.83 14.26
N GLN A 45 19.24 -10.05 14.07
CA GLN A 45 18.71 -9.11 15.06
C GLN A 45 17.49 -9.67 15.78
N ASP A 46 17.17 -9.09 16.94
CA ASP A 46 15.96 -9.43 17.70
C ASP A 46 14.70 -9.04 16.92
N PRO A 47 13.78 -9.98 16.60
CA PRO A 47 12.53 -9.69 15.92
C PRO A 47 11.68 -8.63 16.61
N ALA A 48 11.62 -8.63 17.95
CA ALA A 48 10.80 -7.66 18.69
C ALA A 48 11.31 -6.22 18.49
N TYR A 49 12.63 -6.05 18.48
CA TYR A 49 13.26 -4.75 18.20
C TYR A 49 12.99 -4.28 16.76
N VAL A 50 13.16 -5.14 15.76
CA VAL A 50 12.95 -4.79 14.35
C VAL A 50 11.48 -4.45 14.07
N ILE A 51 10.54 -5.26 14.57
CA ILE A 51 9.10 -5.01 14.41
C ILE A 51 8.73 -3.65 15.02
N ALA A 52 9.12 -3.38 16.27
CA ALA A 52 8.81 -2.11 16.93
C ALA A 52 9.36 -0.88 16.17
N ALA A 53 10.52 -1.03 15.54
CA ALA A 53 11.18 0.05 14.81
C ALA A 53 10.59 0.32 13.42
N THR A 54 9.82 -0.61 12.86
CA THR A 54 9.38 -0.59 11.44
C THR A 54 7.93 -0.15 11.24
N HIS A 55 7.08 -0.18 12.28
CA HIS A 55 5.68 0.23 12.18
C HIS A 55 5.51 1.65 11.60
N GLY A 56 4.55 1.78 10.68
CA GLY A 56 4.18 3.07 10.06
C GLY A 56 5.25 3.70 9.18
N LYS A 57 6.34 2.99 8.87
CA LYS A 57 7.41 3.45 7.99
C LYS A 57 7.41 2.65 6.69
N ARG A 58 7.92 3.28 5.62
CA ARG A 58 8.03 2.62 4.33
C ARG A 58 9.06 1.49 4.38
N ALA A 59 8.78 0.41 3.67
CA ALA A 59 9.68 -0.75 3.56
C ALA A 59 11.09 -0.35 3.10
N VAL A 60 11.19 0.51 2.08
CA VAL A 60 12.46 1.02 1.55
C VAL A 60 13.32 1.73 2.62
N ASP A 61 12.70 2.57 3.45
CA ASP A 61 13.41 3.34 4.47
C ASP A 61 13.93 2.39 5.58
N ASN A 62 13.10 1.43 5.98
CA ASN A 62 13.48 0.42 6.95
C ASN A 62 14.56 -0.53 6.41
N LEU A 63 14.44 -1.02 5.17
CA LEU A 63 15.45 -1.89 4.56
C LEU A 63 16.79 -1.16 4.43
N ALA A 64 16.80 0.11 4.04
CA ALA A 64 18.01 0.92 4.02
C ALA A 64 18.64 1.06 5.43
N GLN A 65 17.82 1.16 6.48
CA GLN A 65 18.28 1.24 7.87
C GLN A 65 18.85 -0.09 8.38
N PHE A 66 18.15 -1.21 8.14
CA PHE A 66 18.50 -2.53 8.70
C PHE A 66 19.51 -3.30 7.84
N LYS A 67 19.54 -3.06 6.53
CA LYS A 67 20.45 -3.67 5.57
C LYS A 67 21.24 -2.59 4.80
N PRO A 68 22.14 -1.85 5.48
CA PRO A 68 22.87 -0.72 4.87
C PRO A 68 23.85 -1.14 3.75
N HIS A 69 24.06 -2.44 3.56
CA HIS A 69 24.91 -3.02 2.53
C HIS A 69 24.20 -3.21 1.18
N ILE A 70 22.87 -3.05 1.12
CA ILE A 70 22.11 -3.06 -0.14
C ILE A 70 22.54 -1.86 -0.98
N LYS A 71 22.93 -2.11 -2.23
CA LYS A 71 23.27 -1.03 -3.16
C LYS A 71 22.00 -0.36 -3.65
N ALA A 72 22.07 0.93 -4.01
CA ALA A 72 20.91 1.69 -4.45
C ALA A 72 20.15 1.06 -5.64
N HIS A 73 20.84 0.34 -6.54
CA HIS A 73 20.21 -0.32 -7.69
C HIS A 73 19.61 -1.70 -7.36
N GLU A 74 19.90 -2.26 -6.19
CA GLU A 74 19.37 -3.54 -5.70
C GLU A 74 18.19 -3.31 -4.73
N MET A 75 17.94 -2.06 -4.32
CA MET A 75 16.95 -1.72 -3.31
C MET A 75 15.52 -2.04 -3.76
N ASP A 76 15.17 -1.74 -5.01
CA ASP A 76 13.82 -2.00 -5.53
C ASP A 76 13.51 -3.51 -5.56
N ASP A 77 14.52 -4.33 -5.88
CA ASP A 77 14.40 -5.79 -5.88
C ASP A 77 14.22 -6.35 -4.46
N GLU A 78 14.96 -5.81 -3.49
CA GLU A 78 14.84 -6.18 -2.07
C GLU A 78 13.50 -5.76 -1.47
N VAL A 79 12.99 -4.58 -1.83
CA VAL A 79 11.64 -4.13 -1.44
C VAL A 79 10.59 -5.07 -2.03
N THR A 80 10.70 -5.42 -3.31
CA THR A 80 9.78 -6.36 -3.97
C THR A 80 9.79 -7.72 -3.28
N ALA A 81 10.98 -8.27 -2.99
CA ALA A 81 11.13 -9.54 -2.28
C ALA A 81 10.54 -9.49 -0.85
N PHE A 82 10.64 -8.34 -0.19
CA PHE A 82 10.01 -8.12 1.11
C PHE A 82 8.47 -8.08 1.00
N GLU A 83 7.92 -7.36 0.04
CA GLU A 83 6.47 -7.28 -0.21
C GLU A 83 5.87 -8.64 -0.57
N GLU A 84 6.56 -9.44 -1.40
CA GLU A 84 6.17 -10.82 -1.70
C GLU A 84 6.15 -11.70 -0.44
N SER A 85 7.07 -11.46 0.51
CA SER A 85 7.07 -12.18 1.78
C SER A 85 5.87 -11.82 2.65
N ILE A 86 5.41 -10.56 2.64
CA ILE A 86 4.17 -10.15 3.31
C ILE A 86 2.98 -10.90 2.71
N LEU A 87 2.89 -10.95 1.38
CA LEU A 87 1.80 -11.65 0.70
C LEU A 87 1.77 -13.14 1.06
N PHE A 88 2.94 -13.78 1.11
CA PHE A 88 3.06 -15.16 1.56
C PHE A 88 2.53 -15.38 2.99
N PHE A 89 2.88 -14.50 3.94
CA PHE A 89 2.38 -14.60 5.31
C PHE A 89 0.88 -14.27 5.43
N ALA A 90 0.37 -13.33 4.63
CA ALA A 90 -1.05 -13.02 4.56
C ALA A 90 -1.87 -14.22 4.06
N ASP A 91 -1.41 -14.90 3.00
CA ASP A 91 -2.05 -16.12 2.50
C ASP A 91 -2.03 -17.24 3.55
N ALA A 92 -0.91 -17.39 4.26
CA ALA A 92 -0.81 -18.34 5.37
C ALA A 92 -1.80 -18.01 6.50
N TYR A 93 -1.95 -16.74 6.84
CA TYR A 93 -2.89 -16.29 7.87
C TYR A 93 -4.35 -16.49 7.44
N ASN A 94 -4.70 -16.19 6.18
CA ASN A 94 -6.04 -16.46 5.67
C ASN A 94 -6.39 -17.95 5.73
N LYS A 95 -5.40 -18.83 5.48
CA LYS A 95 -5.59 -20.28 5.43
C LYS A 95 -5.57 -20.96 6.81
N PHE A 96 -4.78 -20.48 7.75
CA PHE A 96 -4.52 -21.15 9.04
C PHE A 96 -4.76 -20.27 10.27
N GLY A 97 -5.10 -19.00 10.09
CA GLY A 97 -5.30 -18.05 11.17
C GLY A 97 -6.63 -18.22 11.91
N PRO A 98 -6.78 -17.52 13.05
CA PRO A 98 -8.04 -17.48 13.78
C PRO A 98 -9.16 -16.92 12.89
N GLY A 99 -10.23 -17.71 12.69
CA GLY A 99 -11.35 -17.31 11.82
C GLY A 99 -11.24 -17.81 10.38
N SER A 100 -10.21 -18.59 10.02
CA SER A 100 -10.13 -19.29 8.73
C SER A 100 -11.38 -20.13 8.48
N GLN A 101 -12.22 -19.69 7.55
CA GLN A 101 -13.36 -20.45 7.06
C GLN A 101 -12.82 -21.51 6.07
N PRO A 102 -13.05 -22.82 6.30
CA PRO A 102 -12.71 -23.83 5.31
C PRO A 102 -13.65 -23.69 4.11
N GLY A 103 -13.17 -23.03 3.06
CA GLY A 103 -13.77 -23.06 1.73
C GLY A 103 -15.18 -22.48 1.63
N SER A 104 -15.31 -21.16 1.73
CA SER A 104 -16.37 -20.49 0.96
C SER A 104 -15.95 -20.52 -0.52
N PRO A 105 -16.79 -21.01 -1.46
CA PRO A 105 -16.48 -20.88 -2.87
C PRO A 105 -16.28 -19.39 -3.18
N SER A 106 -15.19 -19.05 -3.88
CA SER A 106 -14.98 -17.69 -4.38
C SER A 106 -16.29 -17.21 -5.01
N PRO A 107 -16.84 -16.04 -4.64
CA PRO A 107 -17.85 -15.44 -5.47
C PRO A 107 -17.16 -15.20 -6.81
N THR A 108 -17.62 -15.88 -7.86
CA THR A 108 -17.33 -15.46 -9.23
C THR A 108 -17.77 -14.00 -9.31
N ILE A 109 -16.80 -13.08 -9.28
CA ILE A 109 -17.04 -11.68 -9.57
C ILE A 109 -17.35 -11.66 -11.06
N ASP A 110 -18.64 -11.82 -11.39
CA ASP A 110 -19.16 -11.51 -12.70
C ASP A 110 -18.93 -10.01 -12.90
N SER A 111 -18.09 -9.64 -13.86
CA SER A 111 -17.76 -8.25 -14.22
C SER A 111 -18.94 -7.53 -14.89
N GLY A 112 -20.17 -7.84 -14.51
CA GLY A 112 -21.41 -7.25 -15.01
C GLY A 112 -22.17 -6.54 -13.90
N ALA A 113 -22.30 -5.21 -14.03
CA ALA A 113 -23.06 -4.28 -13.18
C ALA A 113 -22.35 -3.91 -11.85
N THR A 114 -22.11 -2.64 -11.50
CA THR A 114 -22.69 -1.37 -11.95
C THR A 114 -21.77 -0.28 -11.40
N THR A 115 -20.89 0.28 -12.23
CA THR A 115 -20.31 1.60 -11.92
C THR A 115 -21.38 2.63 -12.25
N PRO A 116 -21.92 3.42 -11.30
CA PRO A 116 -22.83 4.49 -11.64
C PRO A 116 -22.05 5.56 -12.42
N SER A 117 -22.26 5.60 -13.74
CA SER A 117 -21.67 6.56 -14.67
C SER A 117 -22.32 7.93 -14.48
N LEU A 118 -21.60 8.90 -13.90
CA LEU A 118 -21.98 10.30 -13.87
C LEU A 118 -21.48 11.03 -15.12
N THR A 119 -22.03 10.75 -16.30
CA THR A 119 -21.81 11.56 -17.51
C THR A 119 -23.00 11.48 -18.48
N PRO A 120 -23.63 12.61 -18.86
CA PRO A 120 -24.60 12.62 -19.95
C PRO A 120 -23.88 12.51 -21.30
N SER A 121 -24.34 11.54 -22.08
CA SER A 121 -24.00 11.26 -23.47
C SER A 121 -24.15 12.49 -24.38
N SER A 122 -23.13 12.72 -25.23
CA SER A 122 -23.36 13.08 -26.63
C SER A 122 -22.14 12.79 -27.51
N SER A 123 -22.39 11.90 -28.48
CA SER A 123 -21.80 11.83 -29.82
C SER A 123 -20.48 11.07 -30.00
N ALA A 124 -20.59 10.00 -30.80
CA ALA A 124 -19.62 8.95 -31.10
C ALA A 124 -18.60 9.33 -32.22
N PRO A 125 -17.92 8.35 -32.85
CA PRO A 125 -16.51 8.02 -32.64
C PRO A 125 -15.61 8.53 -33.79
N SER A 126 -14.31 8.72 -33.53
CA SER A 126 -13.34 8.86 -34.62
C SER A 126 -12.08 8.06 -34.36
N SER A 127 -11.71 7.31 -35.38
CA SER A 127 -10.68 6.29 -35.41
C SER A 127 -9.29 6.87 -35.68
N ARG A 128 -8.29 6.07 -35.32
CA ARG A 128 -6.99 5.90 -36.01
C ARG A 128 -5.75 6.68 -35.49
N ALA A 129 -4.96 5.91 -34.74
CA ALA A 129 -3.50 5.67 -34.84
C ALA A 129 -2.49 6.72 -34.29
N PRO A 130 -1.31 6.25 -33.80
CA PRO A 130 -0.42 6.99 -32.91
C PRO A 130 0.62 7.83 -33.67
N SER A 131 1.16 8.87 -33.03
CA SER A 131 2.27 9.66 -33.57
C SER A 131 3.18 10.16 -32.44
N ARG A 132 4.29 9.43 -32.26
CA ARG A 132 5.68 9.90 -32.11
C ARG A 132 5.91 11.33 -31.55
N ALA A 133 6.59 11.37 -30.40
CA ALA A 133 7.14 12.53 -29.67
C ALA A 133 8.27 13.30 -30.44
N PRO A 134 9.02 14.26 -29.85
CA PRO A 134 8.77 15.30 -28.82
C PRO A 134 9.19 16.72 -29.32
N SER A 135 8.98 17.79 -28.53
CA SER A 135 9.93 18.94 -28.48
C SER A 135 9.62 19.91 -27.34
N PHE A 136 10.50 19.92 -26.34
CA PHE A 136 10.67 21.05 -25.43
C PHE A 136 11.22 22.25 -26.21
N ARG A 137 10.70 23.45 -25.92
CA ARG A 137 11.23 24.72 -26.40
C ARG A 137 11.24 25.72 -25.23
N PRO A 138 12.38 26.34 -24.86
CA PRO A 138 12.44 27.37 -23.81
C PRO A 138 12.08 28.75 -24.38
N PRO A 139 11.70 29.76 -23.57
CA PRO A 139 11.50 31.12 -24.04
C PRO A 139 12.80 31.94 -23.97
N ASP A 140 13.21 32.47 -25.11
CA ASP A 140 14.16 33.57 -25.23
C ASP A 140 13.40 34.91 -25.09
N HIS A 141 13.78 35.74 -24.12
CA HIS A 141 13.48 37.18 -24.15
C HIS A 141 14.77 37.96 -23.95
N VAL A 142 15.20 38.64 -25.01
CA VAL A 142 16.39 39.51 -25.06
C VAL A 142 15.97 40.96 -25.34
N CYS A 143 16.58 41.85 -24.56
CA CYS A 143 16.91 43.28 -24.75
C CYS A 143 15.84 44.35 -24.99
N ARG A 144 15.90 45.41 -24.17
CA ARG A 144 16.50 46.69 -24.63
C ARG A 144 16.98 47.63 -23.50
N GLU A 145 18.26 47.97 -23.62
CA GLU A 145 19.03 49.19 -23.28
C GLU A 145 18.21 50.50 -23.45
N ARG A 146 18.35 51.62 -22.72
CA ARG A 146 19.53 52.42 -22.32
C ARG A 146 19.07 53.63 -21.47
N ALA A 147 19.87 54.05 -20.49
CA ALA A 147 20.31 55.44 -20.22
C ALA A 147 21.24 55.43 -19.01
#